data_AF-A0A7X1A4X3-F1
#
_entry.id   AF-A0A7X1A4X3-F1
#
_cell.length_a   1.000
_cell.length_b   1.000
_cell.length_c   1.000
_cell.angle_alpha   90.00
_cell.angle_beta   90.00
_cell.angle_gamma   90.00
#
_symmetry.space_group_name_H-M   'P 1'
#
loop_
_entity.id
_entity.type
_entity.pdbx_description
1 polymer ?
#
loop_
_entity_poly.entity_id
_entity_poly.type
_entity_poly.pdbx_seq_one_letter_code
_entity_poly.pdbx_strand_id
1 'polypeptide(L)'
;MTKVKTDNFELLFQKMQSLETIMELRDIKRLKGMIYNLVEDYNATKTKLISVDDIEDNDSDYAVVIGNTQQVLSKISYGHIPFKTVIQEVIFEDTIYKSYDLIARQTLPYFIRENKQVPIFKFINSLDDEQREELLSEKLVAYYKSHSDPKVYINRATRDLEERYSKYPNKTLMAIFEDPELAVTPKQNLLLLAALDSKPENILDFLKQKHDFYYSYFTAVKPSTFKSTYIKLVCIYDCLKYQQ
;
A
#
# COMPACT_ATOMS: atom_id res chain seq x y z
N MET A 1 -11.53 13.86 28.95
CA MET A 1 -12.88 14.25 28.50
C MET A 1 -13.09 15.70 28.90
N THR A 2 -13.11 16.63 27.96
CA THR A 2 -13.19 18.08 28.25
C THR A 2 -14.65 18.50 28.35
N LYS A 3 -15.06 19.06 29.50
CA LYS A 3 -16.42 19.57 29.71
C LYS A 3 -16.43 21.07 29.45
N VAL A 4 -17.21 21.51 28.45
CA VAL A 4 -17.45 22.92 28.15
C VAL A 4 -18.84 23.28 28.66
N LYS A 5 -18.95 24.33 29.49
CA LYS A 5 -20.22 24.93 29.91
C LYS A 5 -20.35 26.29 29.23
N THR A 6 -21.47 26.52 28.55
CA THR A 6 -21.79 27.81 27.93
C THR A 6 -23.26 28.13 28.17
N ASP A 7 -23.54 29.40 28.40
CA ASP A 7 -24.85 30.04 28.48
C ASP A 7 -25.27 30.65 27.14
N ASN A 8 -24.33 30.80 26.20
CA ASN A 8 -24.59 31.25 24.84
C ASN A 8 -24.27 30.12 23.82
N PHE A 9 -25.32 29.56 23.22
CA PHE A 9 -25.23 28.50 22.22
C PHE A 9 -24.87 28.99 20.82
N GLU A 10 -24.94 30.30 20.57
CA GLU A 10 -24.68 30.89 19.25
C GLU A 10 -23.21 30.74 18.82
N LEU A 11 -22.28 30.91 19.77
CA LEU A 11 -20.85 30.66 19.56
C LEU A 11 -20.56 29.20 19.17
N LEU A 12 -21.30 28.26 19.76
CA LEU A 12 -21.17 26.84 19.47
C LEU A 12 -21.71 26.53 18.06
N PHE A 13 -22.82 27.17 17.69
CA PHE A 13 -23.45 27.04 16.37
C PHE A 13 -22.58 27.65 15.26
N GLN A 14 -22.02 28.85 15.46
CA GLN A 14 -21.08 29.48 14.54
C GLN A 14 -19.82 28.63 14.37
N LYS A 15 -19.33 28.02 15.46
CA LYS A 15 -18.16 27.14 15.38
C LYS A 15 -18.47 25.83 14.66
N MET A 16 -19.64 25.24 14.89
CA MET A 16 -20.12 24.08 14.14
C MET A 16 -20.30 24.38 12.65
N GLN A 17 -20.79 25.57 12.28
CA GLN A 17 -20.88 25.99 10.88
C GLN A 17 -19.51 26.21 10.23
N SER A 18 -18.48 26.56 11.01
CA SER A 18 -17.11 26.72 10.52
C SER A 18 -16.34 25.40 10.37
N LEU A 19 -16.90 24.29 10.86
CA LEU A 19 -16.33 22.96 10.65
C LEU A 19 -16.80 22.46 9.28
N GLU A 20 -15.86 22.02 8.46
CA GLU A 20 -16.15 21.44 7.15
C GLU A 20 -17.17 20.29 7.34
N THR A 21 -18.31 20.41 6.67
CA THR A 21 -19.37 19.39 6.77
C THR A 21 -18.91 18.18 5.97
N ILE A 22 -18.21 17.25 6.63
CA ILE A 22 -17.68 16.03 6.00
C ILE A 22 -18.81 15.15 5.45
N MET A 23 -20.02 15.26 6.02
CA MET A 23 -21.18 14.44 5.66
C MET A 23 -22.48 15.12 6.11
N GLU A 24 -23.55 15.01 5.33
CA GLU A 24 -24.84 15.58 5.73
C GLU A 24 -25.41 14.89 6.98
N LEU A 25 -26.11 15.65 7.83
CA LEU A 25 -26.75 15.14 9.04
C LEU A 25 -27.74 14.01 8.73
N ARG A 26 -28.35 14.04 7.54
CA ARG A 26 -29.27 13.00 7.05
C ARG A 26 -28.54 11.66 6.91
N ASP A 27 -27.34 11.65 6.36
CA ASP A 27 -26.54 10.45 6.16
C ASP A 27 -26.00 9.90 7.47
N ILE A 28 -25.59 10.79 8.38
CA ILE A 28 -25.20 10.40 9.76
C ILE A 28 -26.37 9.73 10.48
N LYS A 29 -27.59 10.27 10.36
CA LYS A 29 -28.80 9.65 10.94
C LYS A 29 -29.13 8.31 10.30
N ARG A 30 -28.96 8.19 8.98
CA ARG A 30 -29.16 6.95 8.23
C ARG A 30 -28.16 5.88 8.68
N LEU A 31 -26.87 6.22 8.76
CA LEU A 31 -25.81 5.37 9.30
C LEU A 31 -26.08 4.93 10.73
N LYS A 32 -26.47 5.86 11.61
CA LYS A 32 -26.82 5.56 13.00
C LYS A 32 -28.00 4.59 13.09
N GLY A 33 -29.05 4.79 12.30
CA GLY A 33 -30.20 3.89 12.24
C GLY A 33 -29.82 2.50 11.72
N MET A 34 -28.90 2.43 10.75
CA MET A 34 -28.41 1.16 10.21
C MET A 34 -27.54 0.39 11.19
N ILE A 35 -26.64 1.08 11.92
CA ILE A 35 -25.85 0.49 13.00
C ILE A 35 -26.77 -0.01 14.12
N TYR A 36 -27.77 0.79 14.50
CA TYR A 36 -28.75 0.42 15.51
C TYR A 36 -29.52 -0.85 15.11
N ASN A 37 -30.06 -0.88 13.90
CA ASN A 37 -30.79 -2.05 13.38
C ASN A 37 -29.89 -3.29 13.26
N LEU A 38 -28.61 -3.12 12.94
CA LEU A 38 -27.65 -4.22 12.89
C LEU A 38 -27.32 -4.80 14.27
N VAL A 39 -27.31 -3.96 15.31
CA VAL A 39 -27.10 -4.38 16.70
C VAL A 39 -28.38 -5.02 17.28
N GLU A 40 -29.57 -4.57 16.88
CA GLU A 40 -30.85 -5.15 17.27
C GLU A 40 -31.15 -6.50 16.58
N ASP A 41 -30.89 -6.64 15.27
CA ASP A 41 -31.11 -7.87 14.48
C ASP A 41 -29.93 -8.87 14.60
N TYR A 42 -29.45 -9.18 15.81
CA TYR A 42 -28.27 -10.00 16.06
C TYR A 42 -28.48 -11.50 15.73
N ASN A 43 -28.71 -11.82 14.45
CA ASN A 43 -28.46 -13.10 13.82
C ASN A 43 -27.28 -12.91 12.87
N ALA A 44 -26.08 -13.24 13.36
CA ALA A 44 -24.76 -12.96 12.80
C ALA A 44 -24.42 -13.70 11.48
N THR A 45 -25.34 -13.77 10.53
CA THR A 45 -25.18 -14.52 9.25
C THR A 45 -25.44 -13.68 8.00
N LYS A 46 -25.85 -12.41 8.10
CA LYS A 46 -26.20 -11.60 6.93
C LYS A 46 -25.30 -10.37 6.78
N THR A 47 -24.45 -10.38 5.75
CA THR A 47 -23.69 -9.19 5.30
C THR A 47 -24.63 -8.24 4.55
N LYS A 48 -24.57 -6.93 4.83
CA LYS A 48 -25.34 -5.90 4.11
C LYS A 48 -24.38 -4.89 3.48
N LEU A 49 -24.37 -4.82 2.15
CA LEU A 49 -23.65 -3.80 1.38
C LEU A 49 -24.57 -2.59 1.24
N ILE A 50 -24.06 -1.40 1.54
CA ILE A 50 -24.81 -0.15 1.40
C ILE A 50 -24.00 0.74 0.48
N SER A 51 -24.45 0.84 -0.76
CA SER A 51 -24.01 1.90 -1.68
C SER A 51 -24.80 3.16 -1.35
N VAL A 52 -24.13 4.29 -1.16
CA VAL A 52 -24.78 5.59 -1.04
C VAL A 52 -24.73 6.23 -2.43
N ASP A 53 -25.54 5.71 -3.36
CA ASP A 53 -25.57 6.17 -4.76
C ASP A 53 -26.38 7.46 -4.96
N ASP A 54 -26.92 8.07 -3.89
CA ASP A 54 -27.79 9.26 -3.95
C ASP A 54 -27.10 10.52 -3.40
N ILE A 55 -25.80 10.71 -3.68
CA ILE A 55 -25.14 12.01 -3.44
C ILE A 55 -24.90 12.64 -4.81
N GLU A 56 -25.89 13.40 -5.28
CA GLU A 56 -25.88 14.06 -6.59
C GLU A 56 -24.83 15.17 -6.76
N ASP A 57 -23.98 15.43 -5.78
CA ASP A 57 -22.89 16.39 -5.92
C ASP A 57 -21.77 16.06 -4.93
N ASN A 58 -20.75 15.33 -5.40
CA ASN A 58 -19.33 15.43 -5.06
C ASN A 58 -18.60 14.17 -5.57
N ASP A 59 -17.39 14.36 -6.11
CA ASP A 59 -16.43 13.35 -6.63
C ASP A 59 -15.98 12.31 -5.57
N SER A 60 -16.90 11.71 -4.81
CA SER A 60 -16.58 10.87 -3.66
C SER A 60 -17.59 9.74 -3.50
N ASP A 61 -17.26 8.58 -4.06
CA ASP A 61 -17.97 7.34 -3.80
C ASP A 61 -17.67 6.87 -2.36
N TYR A 62 -18.68 6.90 -1.49
CA TYR A 62 -18.57 6.36 -0.12
C TYR A 62 -19.33 5.04 0.00
N ALA A 63 -18.62 3.97 0.36
CA ALA A 63 -19.20 2.67 0.69
C ALA A 63 -18.94 2.34 2.16
N VAL A 64 -20.00 2.07 2.93
CA VAL A 64 -19.90 1.57 4.30
C VAL A 64 -20.36 0.12 4.32
N VAL A 65 -19.45 -0.79 4.67
CA VAL A 65 -19.74 -2.22 4.73
C VAL A 65 -19.53 -2.72 6.14
N ILE A 66 -20.58 -3.32 6.70
CA ILE A 66 -20.56 -3.85 8.06
C ILE A 66 -20.81 -5.36 7.99
N GLY A 67 -19.87 -6.12 8.55
CA GLY A 67 -19.88 -7.58 8.60
C GLY A 67 -18.53 -8.11 9.07
N ASN A 68 -18.37 -9.44 9.11
CA ASN A 68 -17.07 -10.06 9.39
C ASN A 68 -16.03 -9.60 8.34
N THR A 69 -14.89 -9.07 8.78
CA THR A 69 -13.85 -8.48 7.93
C THR A 69 -13.47 -9.35 6.73
N GLN A 70 -13.36 -10.67 6.89
CA GLN A 70 -13.03 -11.58 5.79
C GLN A 70 -14.16 -11.70 4.75
N GLN A 71 -15.42 -11.74 5.20
CA GLN A 71 -16.60 -11.81 4.32
C GLN A 71 -16.94 -10.46 3.67
N VAL A 72 -16.59 -9.37 4.36
CA VAL A 72 -16.74 -8.01 3.88
C VAL A 72 -15.72 -7.73 2.80
N LEU A 73 -14.44 -8.04 3.04
CA LEU A 73 -13.40 -7.90 2.04
C LEU A 73 -13.70 -8.75 0.80
N SER A 74 -14.14 -10.00 0.97
CA SER A 74 -14.49 -10.88 -0.17
C SER A 74 -15.72 -10.44 -0.97
N LYS A 75 -16.63 -9.65 -0.37
CA LYS A 75 -17.82 -9.08 -1.04
C LYS A 75 -17.59 -7.67 -1.60
N ILE A 76 -16.68 -6.88 -1.01
CA ILE A 76 -16.16 -5.63 -1.58
C ILE A 76 -15.21 -5.91 -2.75
N SER A 77 -14.76 -7.16 -2.93
CA SER A 77 -13.81 -7.64 -3.95
C SER A 77 -14.29 -7.55 -5.42
N TYR A 78 -15.13 -6.59 -5.79
CA TYR A 78 -15.17 -6.17 -7.19
C TYR A 78 -13.91 -5.40 -7.59
N GLY A 79 -13.04 -5.01 -6.64
CA GLY A 79 -11.76 -4.35 -6.90
C GLY A 79 -10.55 -5.06 -6.25
N HIS A 80 -9.45 -5.13 -6.99
CA HIS A 80 -8.14 -5.52 -6.46
C HIS A 80 -7.63 -4.47 -5.45
N ILE A 81 -6.87 -4.89 -4.42
CA ILE A 81 -6.23 -3.94 -3.50
C ILE A 81 -5.34 -2.99 -4.34
N PRO A 82 -5.43 -1.65 -4.16
CA PRO A 82 -4.63 -0.72 -4.92
C PRO A 82 -3.14 -1.04 -4.80
N PHE A 83 -2.41 -1.02 -5.93
CA PHE A 83 -1.00 -1.40 -5.94
C PHE A 83 -0.14 -0.59 -4.96
N LYS A 84 -0.45 0.71 -4.80
CA LYS A 84 0.22 1.59 -3.84
C LYS A 84 0.10 1.09 -2.40
N THR A 85 -1.03 0.48 -2.05
CA THR A 85 -1.30 -0.11 -0.74
C THR A 85 -0.47 -1.37 -0.53
N VAL A 86 -0.33 -2.22 -1.56
CA VAL A 86 0.56 -3.40 -1.52
C VAL A 86 2.01 -2.98 -1.23
N ILE A 87 2.47 -1.92 -1.88
CA ILE A 87 3.81 -1.36 -1.66
C ILE A 87 3.98 -0.82 -0.23
N GLN A 88 2.97 -0.13 0.30
CA GLN A 88 2.98 0.36 1.69
C GLN A 88 3.00 -0.78 2.70
N GLU A 89 2.21 -1.83 2.49
CA GLU A 89 2.11 -2.97 3.39
C GLU A 89 3.45 -3.69 3.56
N VAL A 90 4.34 -3.64 2.57
CA VAL A 90 5.68 -4.23 2.70
C VAL A 90 6.56 -3.43 3.65
N ILE A 91 6.39 -2.09 3.68
CA ILE A 91 7.24 -1.16 4.43
C ILE A 91 6.72 -0.95 5.87
N PHE A 92 5.40 -0.84 6.02
CA PHE A 92 4.73 -0.57 7.28
C PHE A 92 3.91 -1.80 7.67
N GLU A 93 4.10 -2.29 8.89
CA GLU A 93 3.37 -3.45 9.45
C GLU A 93 1.96 -3.09 9.95
N ASP A 94 1.53 -1.84 9.68
CA ASP A 94 0.42 -1.18 10.37
C ASP A 94 -0.78 -0.87 9.49
N THR A 95 -0.94 -1.53 8.33
CA THR A 95 -2.13 -1.25 7.51
C THR A 95 -3.35 -2.09 7.89
N ILE A 96 -4.51 -1.53 7.55
CA ILE A 96 -5.86 -2.08 7.75
C ILE A 96 -6.02 -3.46 7.10
N TYR A 97 -5.15 -3.82 6.14
CA TYR A 97 -5.23 -5.03 5.33
C TYR A 97 -4.23 -6.10 5.78
N LYS A 98 -4.36 -6.59 7.02
CA LYS A 98 -3.58 -7.75 7.52
C LYS A 98 -3.95 -9.10 6.87
N SER A 99 -4.68 -9.08 5.75
CA SER A 99 -5.07 -10.29 5.03
C SER A 99 -4.05 -10.59 3.92
N TYR A 100 -2.89 -11.13 4.30
CA TYR A 100 -1.84 -11.55 3.35
C TYR A 100 -2.35 -12.59 2.36
N ASP A 101 -3.26 -13.45 2.80
CA ASP A 101 -4.01 -14.38 1.96
C ASP A 101 -4.74 -13.68 0.81
N LEU A 102 -5.50 -12.60 1.10
CA LEU A 102 -6.22 -11.85 0.08
C LEU A 102 -5.28 -11.18 -0.95
N ILE A 103 -4.17 -10.60 -0.46
CA ILE A 103 -3.15 -9.99 -1.32
C ILE A 103 -2.55 -11.05 -2.25
N ALA A 104 -2.13 -12.19 -1.69
CA ALA A 104 -1.54 -13.29 -2.43
C ALA A 104 -2.49 -13.92 -3.46
N ARG A 105 -3.76 -14.16 -3.09
CA ARG A 105 -4.75 -14.82 -3.97
C ARG A 105 -5.26 -13.94 -5.09
N GLN A 106 -5.60 -12.69 -4.78
CA GLN A 106 -6.39 -11.85 -5.70
C GLN A 106 -5.59 -10.70 -6.30
N THR A 107 -4.65 -10.15 -5.54
CA THR A 107 -4.00 -8.88 -5.89
C THR A 107 -2.71 -9.10 -6.66
N LEU A 108 -1.82 -9.95 -6.15
CA LEU A 108 -0.53 -10.22 -6.82
C LEU A 108 -0.69 -10.85 -8.21
N PRO A 109 -1.55 -11.87 -8.43
CA PRO A 109 -1.70 -12.49 -9.75
C PRO A 109 -2.19 -11.50 -10.82
N TYR A 110 -3.06 -10.57 -10.42
CA TYR A 110 -3.52 -9.49 -11.31
C TYR A 110 -2.36 -8.59 -11.74
N PHE A 111 -1.55 -8.08 -10.81
CA PHE A 111 -0.44 -7.20 -11.15
C PHE A 111 0.70 -7.90 -11.91
N ILE A 112 0.93 -9.18 -11.62
CA ILE A 112 1.86 -10.02 -12.40
C ILE A 112 1.34 -10.22 -13.83
N ARG A 113 0.02 -10.28 -14.04
CA ARG A 113 -0.58 -10.30 -15.39
C ARG A 113 -0.36 -8.99 -16.15
N GLU A 114 -0.40 -7.87 -15.44
CA GLU A 114 -0.07 -6.54 -15.97
C GLU A 114 1.44 -6.29 -16.11
N ASN A 115 2.29 -7.33 -16.00
CA ASN A 115 3.75 -7.25 -16.08
C ASN A 115 4.37 -6.23 -15.10
N LYS A 116 3.72 -6.00 -13.95
CA LYS A 116 4.28 -5.16 -12.89
C LYS A 116 5.25 -5.98 -12.05
N GLN A 117 6.32 -5.32 -11.60
CA GLN A 117 7.16 -5.86 -10.53
C GLN A 117 6.37 -5.77 -9.23
N VAL A 118 6.30 -6.88 -8.49
CA VAL A 118 5.55 -6.95 -7.23
C VAL A 118 6.43 -7.51 -6.12
N PRO A 119 6.37 -6.96 -4.89
CA PRO A 119 6.90 -7.67 -3.74
C PRO A 119 6.02 -8.89 -3.48
N ILE A 120 6.64 -10.04 -3.28
CA ILE A 120 5.96 -11.34 -3.22
C ILE A 120 6.34 -12.13 -1.96
N PHE A 121 7.58 -12.02 -1.49
CA PHE A 121 8.13 -12.89 -0.46
C PHE A 121 7.43 -12.69 0.89
N LYS A 122 7.22 -11.45 1.33
CA LYS A 122 6.48 -11.16 2.57
C LYS A 122 5.11 -11.82 2.56
N PHE A 123 4.37 -11.70 1.44
CA PHE A 123 3.00 -12.19 1.36
C PHE A 123 2.93 -13.70 1.33
N ILE A 124 3.76 -14.36 0.51
CA ILE A 124 3.75 -15.83 0.41
C ILE A 124 4.30 -16.47 1.67
N ASN A 125 5.37 -15.92 2.25
CA ASN A 125 6.01 -16.51 3.42
C ASN A 125 5.29 -16.19 4.74
N SER A 126 4.26 -15.35 4.71
CA SER A 126 3.35 -15.14 5.83
C SER A 126 2.11 -16.04 5.80
N LEU A 127 1.95 -16.86 4.75
CA LEU A 127 0.89 -17.88 4.69
C LEU A 127 1.32 -19.14 5.46
N ASP A 128 0.35 -19.84 6.04
CA ASP A 128 0.57 -21.19 6.57
C ASP A 128 0.74 -22.22 5.43
N ASP A 129 1.20 -23.44 5.75
CA ASP A 129 1.54 -24.46 4.75
C ASP A 129 0.30 -24.91 3.93
N GLU A 130 -0.85 -25.02 4.59
CA GLU A 130 -2.13 -25.38 3.94
C GLU A 130 -2.54 -24.29 2.94
N GLN A 131 -2.41 -23.02 3.31
CA GLN A 131 -2.58 -21.89 2.40
C GLN A 131 -1.53 -21.87 1.30
N ARG A 132 -0.27 -22.23 1.51
CA ARG A 132 0.70 -22.22 0.39
C ARG A 132 0.39 -23.28 -0.66
N GLU A 133 -0.01 -24.48 -0.24
CA GLU A 133 -0.28 -25.60 -1.16
C GLU A 133 -1.54 -25.38 -1.99
N GLU A 134 -2.59 -24.76 -1.44
CA GLU A 134 -3.87 -24.61 -2.13
C GLU A 134 -3.90 -23.39 -3.09
N LEU A 135 -3.00 -22.40 -2.93
CA LEU A 135 -3.27 -21.02 -3.37
C LEU A 135 -2.39 -20.44 -4.45
N LEU A 136 -1.23 -21.04 -4.70
CA LEU A 136 -0.30 -20.44 -5.65
C LEU A 136 -0.68 -20.88 -7.07
N SER A 137 -1.37 -19.99 -7.79
CA SER A 137 -1.51 -20.12 -9.25
C SER A 137 -0.13 -20.38 -9.88
N GLU A 138 -0.07 -21.18 -10.95
CA GLU A 138 1.20 -21.53 -11.61
C GLU A 138 2.03 -20.29 -11.96
N LYS A 139 1.38 -19.19 -12.35
CA LYS A 139 2.02 -17.92 -12.66
C LYS A 139 2.65 -17.26 -11.43
N LEU A 140 1.97 -17.32 -10.28
CA LEU A 140 2.49 -16.78 -9.02
C LEU A 140 3.68 -17.61 -8.53
N VAL A 141 3.61 -18.95 -8.63
CA VAL A 141 4.75 -19.86 -8.33
C VAL A 141 5.94 -19.56 -9.25
N ALA A 142 5.70 -19.42 -10.55
CA ALA A 142 6.74 -19.12 -11.52
C ALA A 142 7.39 -17.75 -11.23
N TYR A 143 6.59 -16.75 -10.87
CA TYR A 143 7.08 -15.43 -10.46
C TYR A 143 7.94 -15.54 -9.21
N TYR A 144 7.44 -16.19 -8.15
CA TYR A 144 8.16 -16.40 -6.88
C TYR A 144 9.53 -17.05 -7.11
N LYS A 145 9.59 -18.13 -7.89
CA LYS A 145 10.83 -18.84 -8.20
C LYS A 145 11.81 -18.01 -9.01
N SER A 146 11.31 -17.30 -10.04
CA SER A 146 12.14 -16.51 -10.96
C SER A 146 12.68 -15.21 -10.35
N HIS A 147 12.13 -14.75 -9.22
CA HIS A 147 12.54 -13.52 -8.54
C HIS A 147 13.31 -13.79 -7.24
N SER A 148 13.85 -14.99 -7.09
CA SER A 148 14.73 -15.42 -5.98
C SER A 148 16.12 -14.75 -6.00
N ASP A 149 16.50 -14.11 -7.09
CA ASP A 149 17.67 -13.23 -7.12
C ASP A 149 17.19 -11.77 -7.16
N PRO A 150 17.51 -10.93 -6.15
CA PRO A 150 17.08 -9.53 -6.14
C PRO A 150 17.62 -8.73 -7.34
N LYS A 151 18.67 -9.20 -8.03
CA LYS A 151 19.17 -8.59 -9.27
C LYS A 151 18.17 -8.66 -10.42
N VAL A 152 17.17 -9.53 -10.36
CA VAL A 152 16.09 -9.61 -11.38
C VAL A 152 15.25 -8.33 -11.40
N TYR A 153 15.18 -7.59 -10.29
CA TYR A 153 14.41 -6.34 -10.23
C TYR A 153 15.08 -5.17 -10.94
N ILE A 154 16.40 -5.24 -11.21
CA ILE A 154 17.14 -4.18 -11.89
C ILE A 154 17.34 -4.49 -13.38
N ASN A 155 17.31 -3.45 -14.22
CA ASN A 155 17.49 -3.62 -15.66
C ASN A 155 18.97 -3.67 -16.04
N ARG A 156 19.26 -4.03 -17.29
CA ARG A 156 20.63 -4.09 -17.82
C ARG A 156 21.36 -2.76 -17.68
N ALA A 157 20.72 -1.63 -18.00
CA ALA A 157 21.33 -0.31 -17.88
C ALA A 157 21.74 0.05 -16.44
N THR A 158 21.03 -0.45 -15.43
CA THR A 158 21.44 -0.34 -14.02
C THR A 158 22.68 -1.20 -13.76
N ARG A 159 22.71 -2.44 -14.26
CA ARG A 159 23.86 -3.36 -14.08
C ARG A 159 25.12 -2.85 -14.77
N ASP A 160 24.99 -2.21 -15.93
CA ASP A 160 26.12 -1.61 -16.65
C ASP A 160 26.79 -0.45 -15.86
N LEU A 161 26.14 0.04 -14.79
CA LEU A 161 26.70 1.05 -13.89
C LEU A 161 27.45 0.45 -12.68
N GLU A 162 27.58 -0.88 -12.57
CA GLU A 162 28.30 -1.55 -11.48
C GLU A 162 29.74 -1.03 -11.31
N GLU A 163 30.47 -0.81 -12.40
CA GLU A 163 31.84 -0.26 -12.34
C GLU A 163 31.87 1.19 -11.84
N ARG A 164 30.88 2.00 -12.24
CA ARG A 164 30.76 3.37 -11.74
C ARG A 164 30.41 3.38 -10.26
N TYR A 165 29.47 2.53 -9.87
CA TYR A 165 29.04 2.36 -8.50
C TYR A 165 30.20 1.86 -7.61
N SER A 166 31.03 0.94 -8.10
CA SER A 166 32.16 0.41 -7.32
C SER A 166 33.15 1.50 -6.90
N LYS A 167 33.33 2.52 -7.76
CA LYS A 167 34.18 3.71 -7.55
C LYS A 167 33.48 4.86 -6.82
N TYR A 168 32.17 4.76 -6.56
CA TYR A 168 31.41 5.84 -5.93
C TYR A 168 31.75 5.94 -4.42
N PRO A 169 32.10 7.13 -3.91
CA PRO A 169 32.75 7.28 -2.60
C PRO A 169 31.83 6.99 -1.41
N ASN A 170 30.52 7.23 -1.51
CA ASN A 170 29.58 6.97 -0.43
C ASN A 170 28.40 6.11 -0.91
N LYS A 171 28.44 4.81 -0.62
CA LYS A 171 27.47 3.83 -1.14
C LYS A 171 26.17 3.75 -0.33
N THR A 172 25.99 4.59 0.69
CA THR A 172 24.73 4.58 1.46
C THR A 172 23.58 5.13 0.60
N LEU A 173 22.38 4.56 0.77
CA LEU A 173 21.19 4.99 0.04
C LEU A 173 20.90 6.49 0.25
N MET A 174 21.02 6.97 1.48
CA MET A 174 20.80 8.38 1.82
C MET A 174 21.82 9.29 1.14
N ALA A 175 23.11 8.97 1.18
CA ALA A 175 24.13 9.80 0.54
C ALA A 175 23.96 9.89 -0.98
N ILE A 176 23.65 8.77 -1.63
CA ILE A 176 23.36 8.76 -3.07
C ILE A 176 22.12 9.60 -3.39
N PHE A 177 21.07 9.50 -2.57
CA PHE A 177 19.83 10.25 -2.76
C PHE A 177 20.08 11.77 -2.65
N GLU A 178 20.89 12.17 -1.68
CA GLU A 178 21.13 13.57 -1.34
C GLU A 178 22.26 14.22 -2.15
N ASP A 179 23.05 13.45 -2.89
CA ASP A 179 24.11 13.97 -3.74
C ASP A 179 23.56 14.93 -4.83
N PRO A 180 23.87 16.23 -4.79
CA PRO A 180 23.39 17.20 -5.77
C PRO A 180 24.05 17.04 -7.16
N GLU A 181 25.22 16.41 -7.25
CA GLU A 181 25.98 16.25 -8.49
C GLU A 181 25.43 15.13 -9.37
N LEU A 182 24.60 14.25 -8.81
CA LEU A 182 23.98 13.16 -9.56
C LEU A 182 22.68 13.62 -10.23
N ALA A 183 22.70 13.58 -11.57
CA ALA A 183 21.47 13.65 -12.35
C ALA A 183 20.46 12.56 -11.92
N VAL A 184 19.16 12.84 -12.12
CA VAL A 184 18.04 12.03 -11.62
C VAL A 184 18.17 10.54 -11.99
N THR A 185 18.35 10.22 -13.28
CA THR A 185 18.37 8.81 -13.73
C THR A 185 19.58 8.03 -13.21
N PRO A 186 20.84 8.52 -13.33
CA PRO A 186 21.99 7.88 -12.69
C PRO A 186 21.82 7.72 -11.18
N LYS A 187 21.32 8.73 -10.48
CA LYS A 187 21.02 8.67 -9.04
C LYS A 187 20.09 7.50 -8.72
N GLN A 188 18.96 7.42 -9.43
CA GLN A 188 17.98 6.35 -9.23
C GLN A 188 18.55 4.96 -9.51
N ASN A 189 19.46 4.80 -10.48
CA ASN A 189 20.13 3.52 -10.73
C ASN A 189 21.16 3.17 -9.66
N LEU A 190 21.94 4.14 -9.19
CA LEU A 190 22.91 3.93 -8.10
C LEU A 190 22.22 3.52 -6.80
N LEU A 191 21.04 4.07 -6.50
CA LEU A 191 20.22 3.64 -5.35
C LEU A 191 19.88 2.14 -5.42
N LEU A 192 19.54 1.63 -6.61
CA LEU A 192 19.22 0.21 -6.78
C LEU A 192 20.45 -0.68 -6.56
N LEU A 193 21.62 -0.27 -7.04
CA LEU A 193 22.87 -0.99 -6.79
C LEU A 193 23.26 -0.94 -5.31
N ALA A 194 23.12 0.21 -4.66
CA ALA A 194 23.34 0.35 -3.23
C ALA A 194 22.39 -0.51 -2.40
N ALA A 195 21.13 -0.67 -2.83
CA ALA A 195 20.19 -1.56 -2.16
C ALA A 195 20.61 -3.03 -2.23
N LEU A 196 21.16 -3.48 -3.37
CA LEU A 196 21.67 -4.85 -3.51
C LEU A 196 22.86 -5.15 -2.59
N ASP A 197 23.68 -4.13 -2.28
CA ASP A 197 24.82 -4.24 -1.36
C ASP A 197 24.46 -3.92 0.11
N SER A 198 23.21 -3.53 0.37
CA SER A 198 22.76 -3.10 1.69
C SER A 198 22.11 -4.22 2.48
N LYS A 199 22.21 -4.15 3.81
CA LYS A 199 21.38 -4.97 4.69
C LYS A 199 19.91 -4.54 4.58
N PRO A 200 18.95 -5.48 4.70
CA PRO A 200 17.52 -5.17 4.63
C PRO A 200 17.08 -4.03 5.54
N GLU A 201 17.64 -3.94 6.74
CA GLU A 201 17.30 -2.91 7.74
C GLU A 201 17.63 -1.50 7.25
N ASN A 202 18.75 -1.33 6.53
CA ASN A 202 19.16 -0.05 5.96
C ASN A 202 18.24 0.37 4.80
N ILE A 203 17.76 -0.61 4.01
CA ILE A 203 16.83 -0.36 2.92
C ILE A 203 15.48 0.05 3.50
N LEU A 204 15.01 -0.64 4.54
CA LEU A 204 13.76 -0.33 5.22
C LEU A 204 13.77 1.08 5.82
N ASP A 205 14.85 1.45 6.51
CA ASP A 205 15.01 2.77 7.09
C ASP A 205 14.95 3.87 6.01
N PHE A 206 15.69 3.70 4.91
CA PHE A 206 15.62 4.60 3.76
C PHE A 206 14.20 4.71 3.18
N LEU A 207 13.53 3.56 2.96
CA LEU A 207 12.18 3.51 2.41
C LEU A 207 11.16 4.23 3.30
N LYS A 208 11.30 4.11 4.63
CA LYS A 208 10.46 4.84 5.59
C LYS A 208 10.73 6.33 5.56
N GLN A 209 12.00 6.75 5.61
CA GLN A 209 12.37 8.17 5.61
C GLN A 209 11.97 8.90 4.33
N LYS A 210 12.05 8.23 3.17
CA LYS A 210 11.71 8.81 1.87
C LYS A 210 10.33 8.36 1.36
N HIS A 211 9.49 7.80 2.24
CA HIS A 211 8.16 7.29 1.89
C HIS A 211 7.34 8.36 1.18
N ASP A 212 7.08 9.49 1.84
CA ASP A 212 6.18 10.53 1.32
C ASP A 212 6.66 11.09 -0.02
N PHE A 213 7.98 11.29 -0.15
CA PHE A 213 8.61 11.73 -1.40
C PHE A 213 8.28 10.79 -2.55
N TYR A 214 8.58 9.49 -2.40
CA TYR A 214 8.35 8.52 -3.47
C TYR A 214 6.87 8.19 -3.67
N TYR A 215 6.10 8.14 -2.59
CA TYR A 215 4.68 7.78 -2.62
C TYR A 215 3.84 8.82 -3.36
N SER A 216 4.23 10.10 -3.31
CA SER A 216 3.59 11.18 -4.09
C SER A 216 3.57 10.89 -5.60
N TYR A 217 4.50 10.10 -6.13
CA TYR A 217 4.56 9.77 -7.55
C TYR A 217 3.60 8.65 -7.97
N PHE A 218 2.85 8.03 -7.06
CA PHE A 218 1.83 7.05 -7.45
C PHE A 218 0.63 7.67 -8.14
N THR A 219 0.33 8.95 -7.85
CA THR A 219 -0.77 9.73 -8.45
C THR A 219 -0.31 10.61 -9.61
N ALA A 220 0.99 10.60 -9.95
CA ALA A 220 1.52 11.38 -11.05
C ALA A 220 0.94 10.93 -12.41
N VAL A 221 0.54 11.89 -13.24
CA VAL A 221 -0.07 11.66 -14.57
C VAL A 221 0.88 10.96 -15.54
N LYS A 222 2.20 11.19 -15.40
CA LYS A 222 3.22 10.58 -16.26
C LYS A 222 4.04 9.52 -15.52
N PRO A 223 4.51 8.47 -16.22
CA PRO A 223 5.47 7.53 -15.68
C PRO A 223 6.69 8.26 -15.10
N SER A 224 7.04 7.97 -13.85
CA SER A 224 8.14 8.60 -13.13
C SER A 224 9.22 7.57 -12.83
N THR A 225 10.47 7.90 -13.11
CA THR A 225 11.63 7.10 -12.69
C THR A 225 11.62 6.89 -11.18
N PHE A 226 11.17 7.90 -10.41
CA PHE A 226 11.04 7.79 -8.95
C PHE A 226 10.06 6.68 -8.55
N LYS A 227 8.88 6.61 -9.17
CA LYS A 227 7.89 5.55 -8.91
C LYS A 227 8.47 4.17 -9.23
N SER A 228 9.13 4.02 -10.39
CA SER A 228 9.73 2.74 -10.79
C SER A 228 10.85 2.32 -9.83
N THR A 229 11.74 3.24 -9.46
CA THR A 229 12.83 2.95 -8.52
C THR A 229 12.30 2.60 -7.15
N TYR A 230 11.28 3.29 -6.67
CA TYR A 230 10.67 2.99 -5.39
C TYR A 230 10.08 1.57 -5.34
N ILE A 231 9.31 1.18 -6.37
CA ILE A 231 8.78 -0.19 -6.47
C ILE A 231 9.91 -1.21 -6.43
N LYS A 232 10.99 -0.98 -7.20
CA LYS A 232 12.16 -1.87 -7.23
C LYS A 232 12.87 -1.96 -5.89
N LEU A 233 13.09 -0.84 -5.20
CA LEU A 233 13.70 -0.83 -3.86
C LEU A 233 12.87 -1.64 -2.87
N VAL A 234 11.54 -1.53 -2.93
CA VAL A 234 10.62 -2.31 -2.10
C VAL A 234 10.69 -3.80 -2.43
N CYS A 235 10.73 -4.16 -3.72
CA CYS A 235 10.89 -5.55 -4.16
C CYS A 235 12.25 -6.15 -3.75
N ILE A 236 13.34 -5.37 -3.85
CA ILE A 236 14.68 -5.78 -3.41
C ILE A 236 14.67 -6.01 -1.89
N TYR A 237 14.11 -5.07 -1.12
CA TYR A 237 13.95 -5.21 0.32
C TYR A 237 13.14 -6.45 0.68
N ASP A 238 11.98 -6.64 0.05
CA ASP A 238 11.09 -7.78 0.26
C ASP A 238 11.81 -9.11 0.04
N CYS A 239 12.53 -9.22 -1.08
CA CYS A 239 13.36 -10.37 -1.42
C CYS A 239 14.45 -10.60 -0.37
N LEU A 240 15.29 -9.61 -0.08
CA LEU A 240 16.40 -9.77 0.87
C LEU A 240 15.94 -10.05 2.31
N LYS A 241 14.74 -9.60 2.70
CA LYS A 241 14.23 -9.75 4.08
C LYS A 241 13.46 -11.05 4.29
N TYR A 242 12.62 -11.42 3.33
CA TYR A 242 11.61 -12.48 3.52
C TYR A 242 11.88 -13.73 2.71
N GLN A 243 12.83 -13.73 1.76
CA GLN A 243 13.25 -14.96 1.09
C GLN A 243 13.99 -15.86 2.09
N GLN A 244 13.27 -16.81 2.68
CA GLN A 244 13.78 -17.89 3.51
C GLN A 244 13.72 -19.20 2.73
#